data_AF-A0A3B9YL26-F1
#
_entry.id   AF-A0A3B9YL26-F1
#
_cell.length_a   1.000
_cell.length_b   1.000
_cell.length_c   1.000
_cell.angle_alpha   90.00
_cell.angle_beta   90.00
_cell.angle_gamma   90.00
#
_symmetry.space_group_name_H-M   'P 1'
#
loop_
_entity.id
_entity.type
_entity.pdbx_description
1 polymer ?
#
loop_
_entity_poly.entity_id
_entity_poly.type
_entity_poly.pdbx_seq_one_letter_code
_entity_poly.pdbx_strand_id
1 'polypeptide(L)' 'MAIKVGAGALTIENVVDVARHGEKVELAPDAVERIKKCRGMLEKKIIAREIMYGVNTGIGEFSEV' A
#
# COMPACT_ATOMS: atom_id res chain seq x y z
N MET A 1 -3.02 -21.14 9.02
CA MET A 1 -3.14 -19.96 9.92
C MET A 1 -2.70 -18.77 9.09
N ALA A 2 -3.53 -17.72 8.93
CA ALA A 2 -3.24 -16.71 7.93
C ALA A 2 -1.95 -15.91 8.21
N ILE A 3 -1.14 -15.70 7.16
CA ILE A 3 0.04 -14.83 7.20
C ILE A 3 -0.43 -13.38 7.29
N LYS A 4 0.08 -12.64 8.29
CA LYS A 4 -0.27 -11.24 8.56
C LYS A 4 0.69 -10.29 7.87
N VAL A 5 0.21 -9.61 6.83
CA VAL A 5 0.98 -8.58 6.11
C VAL A 5 0.83 -7.24 6.83
N GLY A 6 1.96 -6.57 7.07
CA GLY A 6 2.00 -5.26 7.72
C GLY A 6 2.16 -5.27 9.25
N ALA A 7 2.25 -6.46 9.88
CA ALA A 7 2.58 -6.63 11.30
C ALA A 7 4.09 -6.68 11.59
N GLY A 8 4.94 -6.73 10.56
CA GLY A 8 6.39 -6.87 10.67
C GLY A 8 7.03 -7.17 9.32
N ALA A 9 8.31 -7.56 9.34
CA ALA A 9 9.02 -8.00 8.15
C ALA A 9 8.47 -9.34 7.65
N LEU A 10 8.33 -9.46 6.32
CA LEU A 10 8.01 -10.74 5.70
C LEU A 10 9.29 -11.56 5.52
N THR A 11 9.19 -12.87 5.69
CA THR A 11 10.28 -13.81 5.39
C THR A 11 10.08 -14.46 4.02
N ILE A 12 11.12 -15.08 3.48
CA ILE A 12 11.05 -15.83 2.23
C ILE A 12 10.07 -17.00 2.37
N GLU A 13 10.06 -17.65 3.53
CA GLU A 13 9.18 -18.76 3.86
C GLU A 13 7.71 -18.32 3.80
N ASN A 14 7.39 -17.13 4.33
CA ASN A 14 6.03 -16.58 4.21
C ASN A 14 5.60 -16.45 2.75
N VAL A 15 6.49 -16.00 1.85
CA VAL A 15 6.18 -15.89 0.42
C VAL A 15 5.99 -17.27 -0.21
N VAL A 16 6.84 -18.25 0.14
CA VAL A 16 6.73 -19.63 -0.35
C VAL A 16 5.41 -20.27 0.09
N ASP A 17 5.01 -20.11 1.35
CA ASP A 17 3.78 -20.70 1.88
C ASP A 17 2.53 -20.15 1.20
N VAL A 18 2.49 -18.85 0.89
CA VAL A 18 1.37 -18.27 0.12
C VAL A 18 1.41 -18.78 -1.32
N ALA A 19 2.55 -18.67 -2.00
CA ALA A 19 2.65 -18.90 -3.44
C ALA A 19 2.54 -20.38 -3.83
N ARG A 20 3.05 -21.30 -2.99
CA ARG A 20 3.14 -22.73 -3.30
C ARG A 20 2.18 -23.59 -2.49
N HIS A 21 1.85 -23.17 -1.25
CA HIS A 21 1.02 -23.96 -0.35
C HIS A 21 -0.38 -23.37 -0.15
N GLY A 22 -0.66 -22.20 -0.72
CA GLY A 22 -1.99 -21.58 -0.68
C GLY A 22 -2.38 -21.07 0.71
N GLU A 23 -1.41 -20.76 1.58
CA GLU A 23 -1.70 -20.20 2.89
C GLU A 23 -2.46 -18.87 2.76
N LYS A 24 -3.45 -18.67 3.63
CA LYS A 24 -4.30 -17.46 3.58
C LYS A 24 -3.50 -16.23 3.98
N VAL A 25 -3.84 -15.09 3.40
CA VAL A 25 -3.23 -13.79 3.73
C VAL A 25 -4.29 -12.86 4.32
N GLU A 26 -3.91 -12.16 5.39
CA GLU A 26 -4.71 -11.12 6.00
C GLU A 26 -3.85 -9.89 6.30
N LEU A 27 -4.45 -8.70 6.22
CA LEU A 27 -3.78 -7.48 6.68
C LEU A 27 -3.78 -7.43 8.20
N ALA A 28 -2.69 -6.91 8.77
CA ALA A 28 -2.66 -6.55 10.18
C ALA A 28 -3.62 -5.36 10.44
N PRO A 29 -4.39 -5.36 11.54
CA PRO A 29 -5.36 -4.29 11.80
C PRO A 29 -4.74 -2.89 11.87
N ASP A 30 -3.54 -2.77 12.46
CA ASP A 30 -2.77 -1.53 12.53
C ASP A 30 -2.28 -1.06 11.14
N ALA A 31 -1.96 -1.99 10.24
CA ALA A 31 -1.62 -1.67 8.86
C ALA A 31 -2.80 -1.06 8.10
N VAL A 32 -4.02 -1.57 8.32
CA VAL A 32 -5.24 -0.99 7.75
C VAL A 32 -5.43 0.46 8.19
N GLU A 33 -5.20 0.75 9.47
CA GLU A 33 -5.29 2.12 9.99
C GLU A 33 -4.21 3.05 9.39
N ARG A 34 -2.97 2.56 9.20
CA ARG A 34 -1.93 3.33 8.50
C ARG A 34 -2.31 3.63 7.04
N ILE A 35 -2.87 2.65 6.33
CA ILE A 35 -3.33 2.82 4.94
C ILE A 35 -4.41 3.90 4.87
N LYS A 36 -5.44 3.83 5.72
CA LYS A 36 -6.52 4.84 5.78
C LYS A 36 -5.98 6.23 6.10
N LYS A 37 -5.07 6.33 7.06
CA LYS A 37 -4.43 7.61 7.42
C LYS A 37 -3.64 8.20 6.24
N CYS A 38 -2.86 7.37 5.54
CA CYS A 38 -2.12 7.79 4.35
C CYS A 38 -3.07 8.28 3.24
N ARG A 39 -4.16 7.54 2.98
CA ARG A 39 -5.17 7.96 2.01
C ARG A 39 -5.79 9.31 2.38
N GLY A 40 -6.19 9.50 3.64
CA GLY A 40 -6.76 10.77 4.10
C GLY A 40 -5.80 11.95 3.98
N MET A 41 -4.49 11.74 4.15
CA MET A 41 -3.48 12.77 3.87
C MET A 41 -3.44 13.12 2.38
N LEU A 42 -3.43 12.13 1.49
CA LEU A 42 -3.44 12.36 0.04
C LEU A 42 -4.69 13.14 -0.41
N GLU A 43 -5.87 12.79 0.07
CA GLU A 43 -7.11 13.51 -0.24
C GLU A 43 -7.01 15.01 0.09
N LYS A 44 -6.49 15.34 1.28
CA LYS A 44 -6.30 16.74 1.70
C LYS A 44 -5.37 17.49 0.75
N LYS A 45 -4.27 16.86 0.32
CA LYS A 45 -3.31 17.44 -0.61
C LYS A 45 -3.91 17.66 -2.01
N ILE A 46 -4.74 16.73 -2.49
CA ILE A 46 -5.47 16.87 -3.76
C ILE A 46 -6.41 18.07 -3.70
N ILE A 47 -7.20 18.20 -2.63
CA ILE A 47 -8.13 19.33 -2.43
C ILE A 47 -7.38 20.66 -2.35
N ALA A 48 -6.22 20.67 -1.68
CA ALA A 48 -5.33 21.83 -1.61
C ALA A 48 -4.63 22.16 -2.94
N ARG A 49 -4.87 21.38 -4.01
CA ARG A 49 -4.24 21.49 -5.33
C ARG A 49 -2.71 21.41 -5.28
N GLU A 50 -2.17 20.64 -4.33
CA GLU A 50 -0.74 20.31 -4.33
C GLU A 50 -0.40 19.42 -5.54
N ILE A 51 0.71 19.71 -6.22
CA ILE A 51 1.19 18.91 -7.35
C ILE A 51 1.86 17.63 -6.83
N MET A 52 1.36 16.47 -7.25
CA MET A 52 1.82 15.17 -6.77
C MET A 52 2.03 14.19 -7.93
N TYR A 53 3.29 13.80 -8.13
CA TYR A 53 3.72 12.85 -9.16
C TYR A 53 2.92 11.53 -9.11
N GLY A 54 2.28 11.17 -10.22
CA GLY A 54 1.49 9.93 -10.34
C GLY A 54 0.21 9.89 -9.50
N VAL A 55 -0.23 11.03 -8.94
CA VAL A 55 -1.51 11.14 -8.24
C VAL A 55 -2.46 12.07 -9.00
N ASN A 56 -2.09 13.33 -9.19
CA ASN A 56 -2.85 14.31 -9.96
C ASN A 56 -2.04 14.94 -11.11
N THR A 57 -0.92 14.30 -11.44
CA THR A 57 -0.09 14.52 -12.62
C THR A 57 0.06 13.18 -13.34
N GLY A 58 0.57 13.18 -14.57
CA GLY A 58 0.97 11.95 -15.23
C GLY A 58 2.22 11.30 -14.61
N ILE A 59 2.76 10.30 -15.30
CA ILE A 59 3.98 9.57 -14.92
C ILE A 59 4.97 9.54 -16.08
N GLY A 60 6.26 9.44 -15.77
CA GLY A 60 7.33 9.40 -16.78
C GLY A 60 7.30 10.63 -17.68
N GLU A 61 7.32 10.43 -18.99
CA GLU A 61 7.25 11.51 -19.98
C GLU A 61 5.97 12.36 -19.87
N PHE A 62 4.90 11.83 -19.27
CA PHE A 62 3.64 12.54 -19.10
C PHE A 62 3.53 13.30 -17.77
N SER A 63 4.61 13.43 -16.99
CA SER A 63 4.55 14.05 -15.65
C SER A 63 4.30 15.56 -15.65
N GLU A 64 4.54 16.22 -16.78
CA GLU A 64 4.34 17.67 -16.97
C GLU A 64 3.02 18.02 -17.65
N VAL A 65 2.17 17.01 -17.89
CA VAL A 65 0.85 17.15 -18.52
C VAL A 65 -0.24 17.43 -17.49
#